data_AF-A0A2V7U6Q9-F1
#
_entry.id   AF-A0A2V7U6Q9-F1
#
_cell.length_a   1.000
_cell.length_b   1.000
_cell.length_c   1.000
_cell.angle_alpha   90.00
_cell.angle_beta   90.00
_cell.angle_gamma   90.00
#
_symmetry.space_group_name_H-M   'P 1'
#
loop_
_entity.id
_entity.type
_entity.pdbx_description
1 polymer ?
#
loop_
_entity_poly.entity_id
_entity_poly.type
_entity_poly.pdbx_seq_one_letter_code
_entity_poly.pdbx_strand_id
1 'polypeptide(L)'
;MTTVADGGYRERLLGLLGDRNPLEALEANSKRVESVARRLGDKGLSRSYGPGKWTGKQILAHLADAEIGVGFRIRQVLAEDNHRIQPWDEGVWARRYANVDVESALASYLASRRWNLSLLRGLSAEDLEREAYHPERGPETLGTIVRVLAGHDLNHLAQLERL
;
A
#
# COMPACT_ATOMS: atom_id res chain seq x y z
N MET A 1 0.19 -12.52 15.92
CA MET A 1 0.22 -11.22 16.62
C MET A 1 -0.39 -10.20 15.68
N THR A 2 -1.68 -9.97 15.84
CA THR A 2 -2.48 -9.03 15.07
C THR A 2 -2.13 -7.64 15.56
N THR A 3 -1.54 -6.81 14.71
CA THR A 3 -1.30 -5.41 15.04
C THR A 3 -2.65 -4.72 15.13
N VAL A 4 -3.10 -4.47 16.36
CA VAL A 4 -3.99 -3.36 16.66
C VAL A 4 -3.35 -2.13 16.04
N ALA A 5 -4.04 -1.46 15.11
CA ALA A 5 -3.58 -0.23 14.51
C ALA A 5 -3.62 0.89 15.56
N ASP A 6 -2.62 0.89 16.43
CA ASP A 6 -2.28 2.01 17.29
C ASP A 6 -1.90 3.21 16.39
N GLY A 7 -2.20 4.43 16.82
CA GLY A 7 -1.94 5.67 16.05
C GLY A 7 -0.49 5.76 15.54
N GLY A 8 0.44 5.11 16.25
CA GLY A 8 1.84 4.99 15.88
C GLY A 8 2.11 4.32 14.53
N TYR A 9 1.24 3.43 14.01
CA TYR A 9 1.46 2.85 12.68
C TYR A 9 1.29 3.90 11.58
N ARG A 10 0.21 4.70 11.63
CA ARG A 10 -0.03 5.78 10.67
C ARG A 10 1.07 6.82 10.73
N GLU A 11 1.45 7.26 11.94
CA GLU A 11 2.53 8.23 12.15
C GLU A 11 3.86 7.73 11.58
N ARG A 12 4.20 6.45 11.80
CA ARG A 12 5.41 5.86 11.23
C ARG A 12 5.40 5.90 9.70
N LEU A 13 4.27 5.58 9.05
CA LEU A 13 4.18 5.61 7.59
C LEU A 13 4.29 7.05 7.06
N LEU A 14 3.62 8.01 7.71
CA LEU A 14 3.74 9.42 7.36
C LEU A 14 5.17 9.95 7.57
N GLY A 15 5.83 9.54 8.65
CA GLY A 15 7.22 9.87 8.94
C GLY A 15 8.20 9.23 7.93
N LEU A 16 7.93 8.01 7.47
CA LEU A 16 8.68 7.40 6.38
C LEU A 16 8.57 8.24 5.12
N LEU A 17 7.37 8.73 4.76
CA LEU A 17 7.21 9.59 3.58
C LEU A 17 7.90 10.95 3.77
N GLY A 18 7.72 11.59 4.93
CA GLY A 18 8.20 12.94 5.22
C GLY A 18 7.49 13.99 4.34
N ASP A 19 8.27 14.94 3.82
CA ASP A 19 7.77 16.06 2.99
C ASP A 19 7.68 15.74 1.49
N ARG A 20 7.99 14.49 1.11
CA ARG A 20 7.94 14.07 -0.29
C ARG A 20 6.52 14.17 -0.85
N ASN A 21 6.42 14.57 -2.13
CA ASN A 21 5.17 14.51 -2.86
C ASN A 21 4.70 13.05 -2.92
N PRO A 22 3.48 12.73 -2.45
CA PRO A 22 3.03 11.35 -2.39
C PRO A 22 2.87 10.74 -3.79
N LEU A 23 2.39 11.48 -4.80
CA LEU A 23 2.19 10.91 -6.14
C LEU A 23 3.52 10.57 -6.82
N GLU A 24 4.53 11.43 -6.68
CA GLU A 24 5.88 11.16 -7.16
C GLU A 24 6.50 9.97 -6.42
N ALA A 25 6.32 9.89 -5.10
CA ALA A 25 6.79 8.76 -4.31
C ALA A 25 6.14 7.45 -4.75
N LEU A 26 4.83 7.42 -4.95
CA LEU A 26 4.09 6.26 -5.42
C LEU A 26 4.57 5.76 -6.80
N GLU A 27 4.84 6.68 -7.72
CA GLU A 27 5.38 6.34 -9.04
C GLU A 27 6.83 5.82 -8.95
N ALA A 28 7.68 6.48 -8.16
CA ALA A 28 9.07 6.09 -8.02
C ALA A 28 9.21 4.74 -7.29
N ASN A 29 8.41 4.53 -6.24
CA ASN A 29 8.43 3.32 -5.44
C ASN A 29 7.99 2.11 -6.26
N SER A 30 6.99 2.22 -7.14
CA SER A 30 6.54 1.08 -7.94
C SER A 30 7.62 0.59 -8.91
N LYS A 31 8.34 1.52 -9.55
CA LYS A 31 9.52 1.21 -10.40
C LYS A 31 10.63 0.54 -9.59
N ARG A 32 10.86 0.99 -8.35
CA ARG A 32 11.86 0.38 -7.45
C ARG A 32 11.44 -1.01 -6.98
N VAL A 33 10.18 -1.21 -6.61
CA VAL A 33 9.63 -2.52 -6.25
C VAL A 33 9.80 -3.49 -7.41
N GLU A 34 9.46 -3.09 -8.63
CA GLU A 34 9.68 -3.90 -9.83
C GLU A 34 11.17 -4.25 -10.01
N SER A 35 12.06 -3.26 -9.97
CA SER A 35 13.50 -3.48 -10.12
C SER A 35 14.05 -4.46 -9.08
N VAL A 36 13.65 -4.31 -7.81
CA VAL A 36 14.07 -5.20 -6.71
C VAL A 36 13.50 -6.60 -6.92
N ALA A 37 12.22 -6.73 -7.26
CA ALA A 37 11.60 -8.03 -7.51
C ALA A 37 12.28 -8.78 -8.67
N ARG A 38 12.54 -8.09 -9.78
CA ARG A 38 13.24 -8.64 -10.95
C ARG A 38 14.66 -9.08 -10.60
N ARG A 39 15.38 -8.29 -9.79
CA ARG A 39 16.74 -8.63 -9.33
C ARG A 39 16.76 -9.84 -8.41
N LEU A 40 15.81 -9.94 -7.48
CA LEU A 40 15.71 -11.06 -6.53
C LEU A 40 15.33 -12.37 -7.23
N GLY A 41 14.46 -12.29 -8.24
CA GLY A 41 13.88 -13.46 -8.91
C GLY A 41 13.15 -14.39 -7.94
N ASP A 42 12.74 -15.55 -8.44
CA ASP A 42 11.93 -16.50 -7.66
C ASP A 42 12.63 -16.98 -6.36
N LYS A 43 13.94 -17.26 -6.44
CA LYS A 43 14.73 -17.71 -5.29
C LYS A 43 14.84 -16.64 -4.20
N GLY A 44 15.12 -15.38 -4.58
CA GLY A 44 15.21 -14.28 -3.63
C GLY A 44 13.86 -13.96 -3.01
N LEU A 45 12.79 -13.94 -3.82
CA LEU A 45 11.43 -13.64 -3.36
C LEU A 45 10.85 -14.75 -2.49
N SER A 46 11.34 -15.98 -2.57
CA SER A 46 10.94 -17.07 -1.67
C SER A 46 11.55 -16.95 -0.26
N ARG A 47 12.51 -16.05 -0.04
CA ARG A 47 13.14 -15.81 1.27
C ARG A 47 12.33 -14.82 2.10
N SER A 48 12.53 -14.89 3.41
CA SER A 48 12.03 -13.93 4.41
C SER A 48 13.21 -13.24 5.09
N TYR A 49 13.01 -11.99 5.51
CA TYR A 49 14.04 -11.19 6.21
C TYR A 49 14.13 -11.50 7.71
N GLY A 50 13.31 -12.42 8.24
CA GLY A 50 13.42 -12.90 9.61
C GLY A 50 12.33 -13.89 10.01
N PRO A 51 12.50 -14.61 11.14
CA PRO A 51 11.50 -15.54 11.65
C PRO A 51 10.12 -14.89 11.82
N GLY A 52 9.07 -15.54 11.30
CA GLY A 52 7.69 -15.05 11.37
C GLY A 52 7.39 -13.84 10.48
N LYS A 53 8.33 -13.39 9.65
CA LYS A 53 8.14 -12.30 8.68
C LYS A 53 7.75 -12.85 7.31
N TRP A 54 7.04 -12.05 6.54
CA TRP A 54 6.63 -12.40 5.18
C TRP A 54 7.83 -12.62 4.26
N THR A 55 7.64 -13.54 3.30
CA THR A 55 8.55 -13.68 2.16
C THR A 55 8.38 -12.53 1.18
N GLY A 56 9.34 -12.33 0.28
CA GLY A 56 9.20 -11.37 -0.82
C GLY A 56 7.94 -11.61 -1.67
N LYS A 57 7.59 -12.88 -1.94
CA LYS A 57 6.35 -13.26 -2.64
C LYS A 57 5.10 -12.75 -1.91
N GLN A 58 5.05 -12.95 -0.60
CA GLN A 58 3.93 -12.48 0.22
C GLN A 58 3.85 -10.96 0.29
N ILE A 59 4.99 -10.26 0.32
CA ILE A 59 5.02 -8.79 0.26
C ILE A 59 4.47 -8.29 -1.09
N LEU A 60 4.84 -8.92 -2.21
CA LEU A 60 4.31 -8.51 -3.52
C LEU A 60 2.81 -8.76 -3.65
N ALA A 61 2.31 -9.90 -3.15
CA ALA A 61 0.87 -10.18 -3.08
C ALA A 61 0.13 -9.14 -2.22
N HIS A 62 0.70 -8.79 -1.06
CA HIS A 62 0.15 -7.75 -0.18
C HIS A 62 0.10 -6.37 -0.85
N LEU A 63 1.16 -5.97 -1.56
CA LEU A 63 1.18 -4.70 -2.29
C LEU A 63 0.09 -4.66 -3.37
N ALA A 64 -0.13 -5.77 -4.08
CA ALA A 64 -1.21 -5.87 -5.08
C ALA A 64 -2.60 -5.71 -4.44
N ASP A 65 -2.85 -6.39 -3.32
CA ASP A 65 -4.12 -6.28 -2.58
C ASP A 65 -4.32 -4.89 -1.96
N ALA A 66 -3.24 -4.26 -1.48
CA ALA A 66 -3.28 -2.90 -0.95
C ALA A 66 -3.71 -1.89 -2.04
N GLU A 67 -3.23 -2.03 -3.29
CA GLU A 67 -3.70 -1.19 -4.41
C GLU A 67 -5.19 -1.33 -4.67
N ILE A 68 -5.72 -2.56 -4.60
CA ILE A 68 -7.14 -2.83 -4.83
C ILE A 68 -7.96 -2.22 -3.69
N GLY A 69 -7.59 -2.52 -2.44
CA GLY A 69 -8.31 -2.04 -1.26
C GLY A 69 -8.28 -0.52 -1.12
N VAL A 70 -7.09 0.10 -1.25
CA VAL A 70 -6.96 1.57 -1.17
C VAL A 70 -7.53 2.24 -2.42
N GLY A 71 -7.34 1.67 -3.61
CA GLY A 71 -7.92 2.18 -4.86
C GLY A 71 -9.44 2.22 -4.84
N PHE A 72 -10.09 1.21 -4.25
CA PHE A 72 -11.53 1.21 -4.01
C PHE A 72 -11.95 2.29 -3.01
N ARG A 73 -11.25 2.39 -1.87
CA ARG A 73 -11.51 3.43 -0.86
C ARG A 73 -11.43 4.84 -1.43
N ILE A 74 -10.41 5.15 -2.23
CA ILE A 74 -10.25 6.46 -2.89
C ILE A 74 -11.53 6.83 -3.66
N ARG A 75 -12.07 5.89 -4.44
CA ARG A 75 -13.29 6.13 -5.24
C ARG A 75 -14.53 6.34 -4.38
N GLN A 76 -14.63 5.63 -3.25
CA GLN A 76 -15.74 5.81 -2.31
C GLN A 76 -15.68 7.18 -1.63
N VAL A 77 -14.50 7.61 -1.17
CA VAL A 77 -14.31 8.95 -0.56
C VAL A 77 -14.62 10.07 -1.55
N LEU A 78 -14.29 9.88 -2.83
CA LEU A 78 -14.64 10.84 -3.89
C LEU A 78 -16.15 10.87 -4.21
N ALA A 79 -16.85 9.74 -4.05
CA ALA A 79 -18.25 9.60 -4.44
C ALA A 79 -19.25 9.92 -3.32
N GLU A 80 -18.83 9.82 -2.06
CA GLU A 80 -19.70 9.92 -0.89
C GLU A 80 -19.18 10.97 0.09
N ASP A 81 -20.07 11.74 0.70
CA ASP A 81 -19.71 12.66 1.78
C ASP A 81 -19.52 11.87 3.08
N ASN A 82 -18.39 12.10 3.77
CA ASN A 82 -18.06 11.46 5.04
C ASN A 82 -18.07 9.91 4.98
N HIS A 83 -17.53 9.34 3.90
CA HIS A 83 -17.51 7.89 3.70
C HIS A 83 -16.93 7.15 4.91
N ARG A 84 -17.63 6.10 5.38
CA ARG A 84 -17.16 5.23 6.46
C ARG A 84 -16.38 4.05 5.87
N ILE A 85 -15.07 4.07 6.06
CA ILE A 85 -14.17 3.09 5.45
C ILE A 85 -14.39 1.68 6.01
N GLN A 86 -14.47 0.68 5.13
CA GLN A 86 -14.38 -0.72 5.51
C GLN A 86 -12.91 -1.12 5.80
N PRO A 87 -12.56 -1.53 7.03
CA PRO A 87 -11.25 -2.08 7.35
C PRO A 87 -11.11 -3.51 6.81
N TRP A 88 -9.87 -3.97 6.68
CA TRP A 88 -9.53 -5.37 6.39
C TRP A 88 -8.36 -5.80 7.28
N ASP A 89 -8.28 -7.10 7.55
CA ASP A 89 -7.15 -7.72 8.25
C ASP A 89 -6.18 -8.30 7.21
N GLU A 90 -5.05 -7.61 7.02
CA GLU A 90 -3.99 -8.02 6.09
C GLU A 90 -3.38 -9.38 6.45
N GLY A 91 -3.35 -9.74 7.74
CA GLY A 91 -2.87 -11.04 8.21
C GLY A 91 -3.82 -12.18 7.85
N VAL A 92 -5.14 -11.93 7.83
CA VAL A 92 -6.14 -12.89 7.37
C VAL A 92 -6.09 -13.08 5.85
N TRP A 93 -5.89 -12.00 5.09
CA TRP A 93 -5.70 -12.06 3.63
C TRP A 93 -4.41 -12.82 3.30
N ALA A 94 -3.32 -12.51 4.00
CA ALA A 94 -2.01 -13.12 3.78
C ALA A 94 -1.93 -14.63 4.00
N ARG A 95 -2.91 -15.25 4.69
CA ARG A 95 -2.99 -16.72 4.83
C ARG A 95 -3.04 -17.45 3.49
N ARG A 96 -3.44 -16.76 2.41
CA ARG A 96 -3.57 -17.33 1.06
C ARG A 96 -2.38 -17.02 0.15
N TYR A 97 -1.50 -16.10 0.55
CA TYR A 97 -0.44 -15.58 -0.31
C TYR A 97 0.65 -16.60 -0.64
N ALA A 98 0.79 -17.69 0.13
CA ALA A 98 1.78 -18.72 -0.15
C ALA A 98 1.58 -19.39 -1.53
N ASN A 99 0.36 -19.38 -2.06
CA ASN A 99 0.00 -20.00 -3.34
C ASN A 99 -0.18 -18.97 -4.48
N VAL A 100 0.05 -17.68 -4.20
CA VAL A 100 -0.10 -16.63 -5.22
C VAL A 100 1.11 -16.66 -6.13
N ASP A 101 0.86 -16.67 -7.44
CA ASP A 101 1.90 -16.52 -8.45
C ASP A 101 2.53 -15.12 -8.37
N VAL A 102 3.86 -15.09 -8.31
CA VAL A 102 4.60 -13.87 -8.02
C VAL A 102 4.57 -12.87 -9.17
N GLU A 103 4.56 -13.38 -10.41
CA GLU A 103 4.47 -12.54 -11.61
C GLU A 103 3.09 -11.91 -11.72
N SER A 104 2.04 -12.68 -11.44
CA SER A 104 0.67 -12.18 -11.36
C SER A 104 0.53 -11.09 -10.30
N ALA A 105 1.07 -11.30 -9.09
CA ALA A 105 1.06 -10.29 -8.03
C ALA A 105 1.78 -8.99 -8.46
N LEU A 106 2.99 -9.10 -9.02
CA LEU A 106 3.76 -7.95 -9.47
C LEU A 106 3.02 -7.20 -10.60
N ALA A 107 2.49 -7.93 -11.58
CA ALA A 107 1.74 -7.33 -12.69
C ALA A 107 0.47 -6.61 -12.21
N SER A 108 -0.28 -7.22 -11.28
CA SER A 108 -1.46 -6.61 -10.67
C SER A 108 -1.11 -5.35 -9.89
N TYR A 109 -0.04 -5.37 -9.07
CA TYR A 109 0.44 -4.20 -8.36
C TYR A 109 0.76 -3.05 -9.33
N LEU A 110 1.58 -3.30 -10.36
CA LEU A 110 2.01 -2.28 -11.32
C LEU A 110 0.84 -1.72 -12.14
N ALA A 111 -0.07 -2.57 -12.60
CA ALA A 111 -1.24 -2.16 -13.35
C ALA A 111 -2.19 -1.30 -12.50
N SER A 112 -2.50 -1.75 -11.29
CA SER A 112 -3.36 -1.02 -10.36
C SER A 112 -2.74 0.31 -9.93
N ARG A 113 -1.44 0.35 -9.62
CA ARG A 113 -0.71 1.58 -9.31
C ARG A 113 -0.80 2.59 -10.46
N ARG A 114 -0.55 2.15 -11.69
CA ARG A 114 -0.66 3.03 -12.87
C ARG A 114 -2.08 3.57 -13.05
N TRP A 115 -3.09 2.73 -12.86
CA TRP A 115 -4.48 3.14 -12.97
C TRP A 115 -4.89 4.13 -11.86
N ASN A 116 -4.53 3.84 -10.62
CA ASN A 116 -4.79 4.71 -9.47
C ASN A 116 -4.07 6.06 -9.61
N LEU A 117 -2.81 6.09 -10.06
CA LEU A 117 -2.10 7.34 -10.33
C LEU A 117 -2.75 8.17 -11.43
N SER A 118 -3.31 7.53 -12.47
CA SER A 118 -4.04 8.25 -13.52
C SER A 118 -5.25 9.00 -12.98
N LEU A 119 -5.97 8.45 -12.00
CA LEU A 119 -7.05 9.12 -11.31
C LEU A 119 -6.52 10.23 -10.38
N LEU A 120 -5.56 9.89 -9.52
CA LEU A 120 -5.05 10.79 -8.48
C LEU A 120 -4.42 12.08 -9.04
N ARG A 121 -3.79 12.02 -10.22
CA ARG A 121 -3.22 13.22 -10.88
C ARG A 121 -4.25 14.22 -11.37
N GLY A 122 -5.51 13.81 -11.53
CA GLY A 122 -6.60 14.68 -11.95
C GLY A 122 -7.37 15.32 -10.79
N LEU A 123 -7.04 14.99 -9.54
CA LEU A 123 -7.75 15.50 -8.37
C LEU A 123 -7.34 16.93 -8.04
N SER A 124 -8.31 17.73 -7.62
CA SER A 124 -8.11 19.08 -7.11
C SER A 124 -7.63 19.07 -5.65
N ALA A 125 -7.23 20.24 -5.14
CA ALA A 125 -6.93 20.38 -3.71
C ALA A 125 -8.18 20.11 -2.84
N GLU A 126 -9.36 20.51 -3.30
CA GLU A 126 -10.64 20.27 -2.60
C GLU A 126 -10.97 18.78 -2.53
N ASP A 127 -10.73 18.02 -3.60
CA ASP A 127 -10.90 16.57 -3.61
C ASP A 127 -10.01 15.88 -2.55
N LEU A 128 -8.78 16.37 -2.37
CA LEU A 128 -7.84 15.83 -1.39
C LEU A 128 -8.25 16.14 0.06
N GLU A 129 -9.01 17.20 0.29
CA GLU A 129 -9.55 17.56 1.60
C GLU A 129 -10.84 16.81 1.96
N ARG A 130 -11.43 16.04 1.03
CA ARG A 130 -12.62 15.23 1.33
C ARG A 130 -12.39 14.30 2.52
N GLU A 131 -13.31 14.36 3.47
CA GLU A 131 -13.23 13.62 4.72
C GLU A 131 -13.80 12.20 4.61
N ALA A 132 -13.15 11.29 5.34
CA ALA A 132 -13.59 9.93 5.55
C ALA A 132 -13.39 9.54 7.02
N TYR A 133 -14.16 8.55 7.48
CA TYR A 133 -14.00 8.00 8.83
C TYR A 133 -13.47 6.57 8.76
N HIS A 134 -12.27 6.33 9.29
CA HIS A 134 -11.73 4.99 9.46
C HIS A 134 -12.09 4.43 10.84
N PRO A 135 -12.78 3.28 10.95
CA PRO A 135 -13.20 2.72 12.25
C PRO A 135 -12.08 2.51 13.28
N GLU A 136 -10.85 2.29 12.81
CA GLU A 136 -9.68 2.07 13.66
C GLU A 136 -8.79 3.30 13.84
N ARG A 137 -8.90 4.32 12.96
CA ARG A 137 -7.98 5.49 12.94
C ARG A 137 -8.68 6.83 13.15
N GLY A 138 -10.01 6.83 13.21
CA GLY A 138 -10.82 8.04 13.26
C GLY A 138 -10.87 8.79 11.93
N PRO A 139 -11.16 10.10 11.97
CA PRO A 139 -11.22 10.95 10.78
C PRO A 139 -9.88 11.03 10.03
N GLU A 140 -9.95 10.97 8.70
CA GLU A 140 -8.82 11.21 7.82
C GLU A 140 -9.30 11.81 6.49
N THR A 141 -8.45 12.64 5.87
CA THR A 141 -8.71 13.18 4.53
C THR A 141 -8.24 12.23 3.45
N LEU A 142 -8.77 12.36 2.23
CA LEU A 142 -8.27 11.63 1.07
C LEU A 142 -6.75 11.83 0.87
N GLY A 143 -6.27 13.07 1.03
CA GLY A 143 -4.84 13.39 0.97
C GLY A 143 -4.02 12.62 2.00
N THR A 144 -4.54 12.43 3.22
CA THR A 144 -3.90 11.58 4.23
C THR A 144 -3.83 10.13 3.74
N ILE A 145 -4.92 9.56 3.24
CA ILE A 145 -4.96 8.17 2.76
C ILE A 145 -3.89 7.92 1.70
N VAL A 146 -3.74 8.85 0.75
CA VAL A 146 -2.73 8.77 -0.32
C VAL A 146 -1.30 8.87 0.26
N ARG A 147 -1.06 9.76 1.23
CA ARG A 147 0.24 9.85 1.93
C ARG A 147 0.57 8.58 2.71
N VAL A 148 -0.41 7.98 3.38
CA VAL A 148 -0.24 6.73 4.11
C VAL A 148 0.11 5.58 3.16
N LEU A 149 -0.54 5.49 2.00
CA LEU A 149 -0.18 4.51 0.96
C LEU A 149 1.27 4.71 0.48
N ALA A 150 1.73 5.95 0.31
CA ALA A 150 3.12 6.21 -0.09
C ALA A 150 4.15 5.83 0.98
N GLY A 151 3.83 6.08 2.26
CA GLY A 151 4.63 5.58 3.37
C GLY A 151 4.65 4.06 3.48
N HIS A 152 3.50 3.41 3.19
CA HIS A 152 3.35 1.96 3.18
C HIS A 152 4.24 1.29 2.12
N ASP A 153 4.26 1.84 0.89
CA ASP A 153 5.16 1.40 -0.17
C ASP A 153 6.62 1.46 0.28
N LEU A 154 7.05 2.57 0.90
CA LEU A 154 8.43 2.72 1.41
C LEU A 154 8.77 1.69 2.49
N ASN A 155 7.82 1.40 3.38
CA ASN A 155 7.99 0.39 4.42
C ASN A 155 8.23 -1.01 3.82
N HIS A 156 7.44 -1.42 2.82
CA HIS A 156 7.59 -2.73 2.20
C HIS A 156 8.75 -2.81 1.21
N LEU A 157 9.06 -1.72 0.51
CA LEU A 157 10.25 -1.64 -0.32
C LEU A 157 11.52 -1.85 0.52
N ALA A 158 11.62 -1.22 1.69
CA ALA A 158 12.74 -1.43 2.61
C ALA A 158 12.84 -2.88 3.13
N GLN A 159 11.73 -3.62 3.18
CA GLN A 159 11.73 -5.04 3.53
C GLN A 159 12.23 -5.90 2.35
N LEU A 160 11.79 -5.60 1.13
CA LEU A 160 12.26 -6.28 -0.09
C LEU A 160 13.76 -6.05 -0.32
N GLU A 161 14.26 -4.84 -0.05
CA GLU A 161 15.69 -4.50 -0.20
C GLU A 161 16.61 -5.23 0.79
N ARG A 162 16.06 -5.84 1.86
CA ARG A 162 16.80 -6.64 2.85
C ARG A 162 16.90 -8.13 2.49
N LEU A 163 16.18 -8.58 1.48
CA LEU A 163 16.22 -9.98 1.00
C LEU A 163 17.46 -10.21 0.15
#